data_AF-A0A8J8AI78-F1
#
_entry.id   AF-A0A8J8AI78-F1
#
_cell.length_a   1.000
_cell.length_b   1.000
_cell.length_c   1.000
_cell.angle_alpha   90.00
_cell.angle_beta   90.00
_cell.angle_gamma   90.00
#
_symmetry.space_group_name_H-M   'P 1'
#
loop_
_entity.id
_entity.type
_entity.pdbx_description
1 polymer ?
#
loop_
_entity_poly.entity_id
_entity_poly.type
_entity_poly.pdbx_seq_one_letter_code
_entity_poly.pdbx_strand_id
1 'polypeptide(L)'
;MAQKLIGNSRAKHLPRVFRDEKELRNFLDEVAERALQKEEYYTEFRGQSFVKLRVNLNELGMHIDGIDVVEFQFSYNQAKGAYQLITAYPSKGKKVLGYVWDREKQSGRWIRMG
;
A
#
# COMPACT_ATOMS: atom_id res chain seq x y z
N MET A 1 -17.75 -4.17 8.97
CA MET A 1 -17.76 -3.06 8.00
C MET A 1 -16.34 -2.58 7.80
N ALA A 2 -15.87 -2.55 6.55
CA ALA A 2 -14.48 -2.28 6.15
C ALA A 2 -14.35 -0.84 5.62
N GLN A 3 -13.22 -0.20 5.86
CA GLN A 3 -12.94 1.17 5.40
C GLN A 3 -12.69 1.17 3.88
N LYS A 4 -13.32 2.10 3.17
CA LYS A 4 -13.28 2.23 1.70
C LYS A 4 -12.35 3.39 1.36
N LEU A 5 -11.19 3.11 0.77
CA LEU A 5 -10.39 4.14 0.10
C LEU A 5 -10.85 4.27 -1.36
N ILE A 6 -11.11 5.52 -1.79
CA ILE A 6 -11.38 5.86 -3.19
C ILE A 6 -10.10 6.51 -3.73
N GLY A 7 -9.23 5.69 -4.31
CA GLY A 7 -8.10 6.14 -5.15
C GLY A 7 -8.30 5.60 -6.56
N ASN A 8 -8.24 6.49 -7.55
CA ASN A 8 -8.52 6.29 -8.98
C ASN A 8 -8.81 4.84 -9.43
N SER A 9 -10.11 4.53 -9.55
CA SER A 9 -10.72 3.42 -10.29
C SER A 9 -10.79 2.00 -9.70
N ARG A 10 -10.23 1.69 -8.51
CA ARG A 10 -10.51 0.39 -7.85
C ARG A 10 -10.69 0.55 -6.34
N ALA A 11 -11.94 0.42 -5.88
CA ALA A 11 -12.24 0.35 -4.46
C ALA A 11 -11.57 -0.91 -3.85
N LYS A 12 -10.67 -0.70 -2.89
CA LYS A 12 -10.08 -1.78 -2.07
C LYS A 12 -10.65 -1.68 -0.65
N HIS A 13 -11.12 -2.80 -0.12
CA HIS A 13 -11.59 -2.88 1.27
C HIS A 13 -10.40 -3.09 2.20
N LEU A 14 -10.15 -2.11 3.07
CA LEU A 14 -9.20 -2.27 4.16
C LEU A 14 -9.84 -3.05 5.30
N PRO A 15 -9.13 -3.99 5.93
CA PRO A 15 -9.63 -4.61 7.13
C PRO A 15 -9.83 -3.57 8.24
N ARG A 16 -10.74 -3.86 9.18
CA ARG A 16 -11.12 -2.99 10.32
C ARG A 16 -10.01 -2.90 11.38
N VAL A 17 -8.77 -2.82 10.92
CA VAL A 17 -7.54 -2.70 11.70
C VAL A 17 -7.38 -1.27 12.19
N PHE A 18 -7.81 -0.29 11.39
CA PHE A 18 -7.79 1.13 11.73
C PHE A 18 -9.20 1.60 12.11
N ARG A 19 -9.27 2.46 13.13
CA ARG A 19 -10.50 3.06 13.66
C ARG A 19 -11.01 4.17 12.75
N ASP A 20 -10.11 4.93 12.13
CA ASP A 20 -10.42 6.06 11.25
C ASP A 20 -9.34 6.27 10.16
N GLU A 21 -9.58 7.20 9.25
CA GLU A 21 -8.67 7.54 8.16
C GLU A 21 -7.35 8.16 8.66
N LYS A 22 -7.40 8.87 9.81
CA LYS A 22 -6.22 9.50 10.39
C LYS A 22 -5.25 8.46 10.94
N GLU A 23 -5.75 7.42 11.61
CA GLU A 23 -4.95 6.30 12.10
C GLU A 23 -4.28 5.54 10.94
N LEU A 24 -5.04 5.28 9.88
CA LEU A 24 -4.49 4.69 8.66
C LEU A 24 -3.38 5.56 8.05
N ARG A 25 -3.59 6.87 7.96
CA ARG A 25 -2.60 7.79 7.40
C ARG A 25 -1.33 7.82 8.23
N ASN A 26 -1.46 7.96 9.55
CA ASN A 26 -0.31 7.95 10.47
C ASN A 26 0.50 6.65 10.33
N PHE A 27 -0.19 5.50 10.22
CA PHE A 27 0.47 4.22 9.98
C PHE A 27 1.24 4.22 8.65
N LEU A 28 0.63 4.68 7.56
CA LEU A 28 1.30 4.74 6.25
C LEU A 28 2.49 5.70 6.25
N ASP A 29 2.38 6.84 6.92
CA ASP A 29 3.47 7.81 7.07
C ASP A 29 4.64 7.20 7.87
N GLU A 30 4.37 6.51 8.97
CA GLU A 30 5.39 5.82 9.78
C GLU A 30 6.11 4.71 9.00
N VAL A 31 5.36 3.90 8.24
CA VAL A 31 5.93 2.85 7.39
C VAL A 31 6.83 3.45 6.32
N ALA A 32 6.38 4.52 5.65
CA ALA A 32 7.17 5.20 4.63
C ALA A 32 8.45 5.80 5.21
N GLU A 33 8.37 6.48 6.35
CA GLU A 33 9.53 7.09 7.02
C GLU A 33 10.59 6.05 7.37
N ARG A 34 10.20 4.95 8.04
CA ARG A 34 11.12 3.87 8.41
C ARG A 34 11.68 3.14 7.19
N ALA A 35 10.87 2.95 6.14
CA ALA A 35 11.35 2.34 4.90
C ALA A 35 12.45 3.20 4.25
N LEU A 36 12.22 4.51 4.12
CA LEU A 36 13.16 5.42 3.45
C LEU A 36 14.47 5.63 4.23
N GLN A 37 14.52 5.28 5.51
CA GLN A 37 15.77 5.24 6.29
C GLN A 37 16.68 4.06 5.93
N LYS A 38 16.17 3.03 5.24
CA LYS A 38 16.96 1.89 4.79
C LYS A 38 17.45 2.10 3.36
N GLU A 39 18.72 1.82 3.14
CA GLU A 39 19.38 1.99 1.84
C GLU A 39 18.69 1.21 0.72
N GLU A 40 18.26 -0.03 1.00
CA GLU A 40 17.52 -0.89 0.07
C GLU A 40 16.33 -0.17 -0.57
N TYR A 41 15.52 0.51 0.23
CA TYR A 41 14.30 1.16 -0.25
C TYR A 41 14.55 2.54 -0.87
N TYR A 42 15.54 3.29 -0.37
CA TYR A 42 15.89 4.61 -0.94
C TYR A 42 16.54 4.49 -2.33
N THR A 43 17.30 3.44 -2.60
CA THR A 43 18.01 3.28 -3.89
C THR A 43 17.07 3.11 -5.09
N GLU A 44 15.83 2.68 -4.88
CA GLU A 44 14.78 2.58 -5.90
C GLU A 44 14.41 3.93 -6.55
N PHE A 45 14.69 5.05 -5.87
CA PHE A 45 14.37 6.39 -6.36
C PHE A 45 15.42 6.96 -7.35
N ARG A 46 16.41 6.18 -7.77
CA ARG A 46 17.48 6.66 -8.66
C ARG A 46 17.04 6.69 -10.13
N GLY A 47 16.52 7.84 -10.57
CA GLY A 47 16.31 8.18 -11.98
C GLY A 47 15.04 7.59 -12.63
N GLN A 48 14.15 7.00 -11.85
CA GLN A 48 12.91 6.41 -12.37
C GLN A 48 11.77 7.44 -12.40
N SER A 49 10.99 7.48 -13.47
CA SER A 49 9.79 8.34 -13.51
C SER A 49 8.65 7.81 -12.63
N PHE A 50 8.69 6.52 -12.29
CA PHE A 50 7.71 5.83 -11.46
C PHE A 50 8.43 4.81 -10.57
N VAL A 51 8.12 4.81 -9.27
CA VAL A 51 8.73 3.92 -8.28
C VAL A 51 7.64 3.14 -7.55
N LYS A 52 7.84 1.83 -7.45
CA LYS A 52 6.93 0.92 -6.76
C LYS A 52 7.64 0.26 -5.60
N LEU A 53 7.36 0.74 -4.39
CA LEU A 53 7.98 0.27 -3.17
C LEU A 53 7.09 -0.77 -2.48
N ARG A 54 7.61 -1.98 -2.24
CA ARG A 54 6.94 -3.00 -1.42
C ARG A 54 7.67 -3.14 -0.11
N VAL A 55 7.05 -2.67 0.96
CA VAL A 55 7.65 -2.59 2.29
C VAL A 55 7.09 -3.70 3.15
N ASN A 56 7.98 -4.58 3.60
CA ASN A 56 7.64 -5.64 4.55
C ASN A 56 7.68 -5.09 5.98
N LEU A 57 6.56 -5.16 6.69
CA LEU A 57 6.46 -4.58 8.04
C LEU A 57 7.41 -5.27 9.03
N ASN A 58 7.61 -6.58 8.88
CA ASN A 58 8.50 -7.34 9.75
C ASN A 58 9.96 -6.85 9.63
N GLU A 59 10.40 -6.48 8.43
CA GLU A 59 11.73 -5.93 8.22
C GLU A 59 11.89 -4.57 8.92
N LEU A 60 10.82 -3.79 9.04
CA LEU A 60 10.82 -2.51 9.76
C LEU A 60 10.64 -2.65 11.28
N GLY A 61 10.57 -3.89 11.81
CA GLY A 61 10.24 -4.14 13.21
C GLY A 61 8.84 -3.67 13.58
N MET A 62 7.94 -3.53 12.61
CA MET A 62 6.55 -3.12 12.79
C MET A 62 5.65 -4.35 12.74
N HIS A 63 4.64 -4.39 13.60
CA HIS A 63 3.67 -5.47 13.61
C HIS A 63 2.25 -4.90 13.61
N ILE A 64 1.48 -5.27 12.60
CA ILE A 64 0.05 -5.03 12.54
C ILE A 64 -0.67 -6.33 12.22
N ASP A 65 -1.61 -6.72 13.09
CA ASP A 65 -2.35 -7.96 12.93
C ASP A 65 -3.05 -8.06 11.57
N GLY A 66 -2.54 -8.95 10.73
CA GLY A 66 -3.15 -9.32 9.45
C GLY A 66 -2.75 -8.45 8.27
N ILE A 67 -1.76 -7.56 8.43
CA ILE A 67 -1.09 -6.85 7.35
C ILE A 67 0.40 -7.20 7.44
N ASP A 68 0.96 -7.72 6.35
CA ASP A 68 2.36 -8.13 6.29
C ASP A 68 3.19 -7.18 5.42
N VAL A 69 2.59 -6.68 4.32
CA VAL A 69 3.27 -5.84 3.33
C VAL A 69 2.40 -4.64 2.96
N VAL A 70 3.02 -3.47 2.85
CA VAL A 70 2.43 -2.24 2.31
C VAL A 70 3.11 -1.90 0.99
N GLU A 71 2.31 -1.57 -0.02
CA GLU A 71 2.82 -1.11 -1.31
C GLU A 71 2.59 0.40 -1.45
N PHE A 72 3.66 1.13 -1.78
CA PHE A 72 3.64 2.55 -2.12
C PHE A 72 3.98 2.72 -3.60
N GLN A 73 3.30 3.64 -4.27
CA GLN A 73 3.56 4.00 -5.65
C GLN A 73 3.83 5.49 -5.73
N PHE A 74 4.97 5.86 -6.29
CA PHE A 74 5.41 7.23 -6.46
C PHE A 74 5.59 7.55 -7.94
N SER A 75 5.34 8.79 -8.32
CA SER A 75 5.73 9.34 -9.62
C SER A 75 6.65 10.53 -9.44
N TYR A 76 7.67 10.63 -10.27
CA TYR A 76 8.53 11.81 -10.32
C TYR A 76 7.80 12.96 -11.03
N ASN A 77 7.60 14.07 -10.32
CA ASN A 77 7.08 15.29 -10.89
C ASN A 77 8.25 16.18 -11.33
N GLN A 78 8.51 16.21 -12.64
CA GLN A 78 9.59 17.02 -13.22
C GLN A 78 9.44 18.52 -12.90
N ALA A 79 8.21 19.06 -12.91
CA ALA A 79 7.97 20.48 -12.64
C ALA A 79 8.30 20.87 -11.19
N LYS A 80 8.18 19.93 -10.24
CA LYS A 80 8.51 20.13 -8.82
C LYS A 80 9.88 19.58 -8.44
N GLY A 81 10.57 18.89 -9.35
CA GLY A 81 11.84 18.23 -9.08
C GLY A 81 11.77 17.13 -8.02
N ALA A 82 10.59 16.56 -7.73
CA ALA A 82 10.37 15.69 -6.57
C ALA A 82 9.41 14.53 -6.86
N TYR A 83 9.62 13.41 -6.15
CA TYR A 83 8.68 12.30 -6.15
C TYR A 83 7.41 12.63 -5.35
N GLN A 84 6.26 12.21 -5.87
CA GLN A 84 4.96 12.37 -5.24
C GLN A 84 4.30 11.01 -5.05
N LEU A 85 3.72 10.78 -3.87
CA LEU A 85 2.94 9.58 -3.60
C LEU A 85 1.63 9.61 -4.41
N ILE A 86 1.41 8.60 -5.23
CA ILE A 86 0.17 8.40 -6.00
C ILE A 86 -0.82 7.59 -5.17
N THR A 87 -0.37 6.47 -4.61
CA THR A 87 -1.20 5.58 -3.82
C THR A 87 -0.35 4.79 -2.84
N ALA A 88 -0.94 4.46 -1.69
CA ALA A 88 -0.40 3.51 -0.73
C ALA A 88 -1.51 2.57 -0.25
N TYR A 89 -1.22 1.28 -0.14
CA TYR A 89 -2.20 0.31 0.36
C TYR A 89 -1.53 -0.98 0.89
N PRO A 90 -2.12 -1.66 1.89
CA PRO A 90 -1.75 -3.02 2.27
C PRO A 90 -1.90 -3.97 1.08
N SER A 91 -0.82 -4.68 0.72
CA SER A 91 -0.77 -5.56 -0.45
C SER A 91 -0.75 -7.04 -0.10
N LYS A 92 -0.31 -7.40 1.11
CA LYS A 92 -0.27 -8.78 1.62
C LYS A 92 -0.68 -8.85 3.08
N GLY A 93 -1.36 -9.94 3.46
CA GLY A 93 -1.68 -10.27 4.84
C GLY A 93 -3.03 -10.96 5.00
N LYS A 94 -3.21 -11.69 6.11
CA LYS A 94 -4.42 -12.49 6.38
C LYS A 94 -5.72 -11.68 6.41
N LYS A 95 -5.63 -10.37 6.67
CA LYS A 95 -6.79 -9.46 6.67
C LYS A 95 -6.87 -8.60 5.40
N VAL A 96 -5.89 -8.69 4.48
CA VAL A 96 -5.93 -7.97 3.20
C VAL A 96 -6.81 -8.72 2.22
N LEU A 97 -7.77 -8.01 1.61
CA LEU A 97 -8.67 -8.57 0.60
C LEU A 97 -8.33 -8.04 -0.79
N GLY A 98 -8.21 -8.95 -1.76
CA GLY A 98 -8.12 -8.64 -3.18
C GLY A 98 -9.39 -9.05 -3.91
N TYR A 99 -9.82 -8.25 -4.88
CA TYR A 99 -10.94 -8.62 -5.76
C TYR A 99 -10.40 -9.29 -7.02
N VAL A 100 -10.82 -10.53 -7.25
CA VAL A 100 -10.48 -11.28 -8.46
C VAL A 100 -11.71 -11.36 -9.35
N TRP A 101 -11.57 -10.88 -10.58
CA TRP A 101 -12.59 -10.99 -11.60
C TRP A 101 -12.36 -12.27 -12.41
N ASP A 102 -13.36 -13.14 -12.42
CA ASP A 102 -13.40 -14.34 -13.25
C ASP A 102 -14.11 -13.98 -14.56
N ARG A 103 -13.35 -13.96 -15.66
CA ARG A 103 -13.90 -13.60 -16.98
C ARG A 103 -14.89 -14.64 -17.50
N GLU A 104 -14.67 -15.92 -17.20
CA GLU A 104 -15.51 -17.01 -17.70
C GLU A 104 -16.88 -16.99 -17.00
N LYS A 105 -16.89 -16.68 -15.70
CA LYS A 105 -18.11 -16.64 -14.89
C LYS A 105 -18.78 -15.26 -14.85
N GLN A 106 -18.24 -14.28 -15.58
CA GLN A 106 -18.67 -12.86 -15.55
C GLN A 106 -18.99 -12.34 -14.15
N SER A 107 -18.21 -12.78 -13.15
CA SER A 107 -18.43 -12.46 -11.75
C SER A 107 -17.10 -12.38 -11.03
N GLY A 108 -17.09 -11.73 -9.87
CA GLY A 108 -15.88 -11.63 -9.08
C GLY A 108 -16.11 -11.97 -7.62
N ARG A 109 -15.01 -12.28 -6.95
CA ARG A 109 -15.01 -12.62 -5.53
C ARG A 109 -13.85 -11.97 -4.82
N TRP A 110 -14.07 -11.67 -3.55
CA TRP A 110 -13.02 -11.23 -2.65
C TRP A 110 -12.25 -12.44 -2.13
N ILE A 111 -10.92 -12.38 -2.21
CA ILE A 111 -10.00 -13.39 -1.69
C ILE A 111 -9.04 -12.77 -0.67
N ARG A 112 -8.55 -13.56 0.28
CA ARG A 112 -7.48 -13.13 1.18
C ARG A 112 -6.14 -13.17 0.45
N MET A 113 -5.35 -12.12 0.62
CA MET A 113 -4.03 -11.94 -0.01
C MET A 113 -2.90 -12.40 0.94
N GLY A 114 -3.09 -13.54 1.61
CA GLY A 114 -2.14 -14.11 2.57
C GLY A 114 -1.06 -14.95 1.92
#